data_AF-A0A8J2SHQ1-F1
#
_entry.id   AF-A0A8J2SHQ1-F1
#
_cell.length_a   1.000
_cell.length_b   1.000
_cell.length_c   1.000
_cell.angle_alpha   90.00
_cell.angle_beta   90.00
_cell.angle_gamma   90.00
#
_symmetry.space_group_name_H-M   'P 1'
#
loop_
_entity.id
_entity.type
_entity.pdbx_description
1 polymer ?
#
loop_
_entity_poly.entity_id
_entity_poly.type
_entity_poly.pdbx_seq_one_letter_code
_entity_poly.pdbx_strand_id
1 'polypeptide(L)'
;MTRERSSMSRLLLAVGLCGTCAAYAPTGSPRPRRGLVVRRAEDRAEQIKKLNDMFYGTSTTTTDAAGDASTDAASAADDAADPLSDLPLWRVQWNALPGERQVYNVHVPHYTALFEKLVRGPKPWYFGHILLPGGSANLRIPKYALPDGPEATTLGTVMECLAVERRTDGCLVVVSQGVGRFRVRDVKRTLPHDVVDASWVLDKEEGDHEAWRAFEFGPGGVKLSSTSAEVAELSPLRLDRAPVQSGIVVEEMAEPVDDDTASDDVEQRVWDAVAVDGGLLEQILMADGTPAEQAKIRLPPSLLALKPEAAPDAWPTARRRLRLSFAVPAALGLVDVAEGRQGLLEAGSTADRLRQVERALTRRAAHLRGILSQKLQKRREN
;
A
#
# COMPACT_ATOMS: atom_id res chain seq x y z
N MET A 1 -29.18 17.61 -52.05
CA MET A 1 -28.11 16.92 -52.81
C MET A 1 -26.82 17.69 -52.52
N THR A 2 -25.78 17.23 -51.85
CA THR A 2 -25.32 15.91 -51.38
C THR A 2 -24.39 16.17 -50.17
N ARG A 3 -24.45 15.26 -49.19
CA ARG A 3 -23.54 15.13 -48.04
C ARG A 3 -22.31 14.33 -48.48
N GLU A 4 -21.14 14.63 -47.90
CA GLU A 4 -20.03 13.70 -47.60
C GLU A 4 -19.15 14.39 -46.53
N ARG A 5 -19.02 13.96 -45.25
CA ARG A 5 -18.38 12.74 -44.68
C ARG A 5 -16.99 12.51 -45.30
N SER A 6 -15.87 12.32 -44.61
CA SER A 6 -15.60 11.64 -43.35
C SER A 6 -14.11 11.85 -43.02
N SER A 7 -13.75 12.10 -41.76
CA SER A 7 -12.42 11.71 -41.25
C SER A 7 -12.53 11.44 -39.75
N MET A 8 -12.80 10.18 -39.42
CA MET A 8 -12.72 9.64 -38.06
C MET A 8 -11.31 9.08 -37.85
N SER A 9 -10.51 9.78 -37.06
CA SER A 9 -9.33 9.21 -36.41
C SER A 9 -9.77 8.19 -35.36
N ARG A 10 -9.55 6.91 -35.64
CA ARG A 10 -9.69 5.81 -34.67
C ARG A 10 -8.43 5.78 -33.80
N LEU A 11 -8.52 6.30 -32.58
CA LEU A 11 -7.55 6.03 -31.53
C LEU A 11 -8.02 4.76 -30.80
N LEU A 12 -7.41 3.62 -31.10
CA LEU A 12 -7.53 2.38 -30.34
C LEU A 12 -6.64 2.50 -29.10
N LEU A 13 -7.23 2.76 -27.94
CA LEU A 13 -6.55 2.57 -26.65
C LEU A 13 -6.95 1.19 -26.10
N ALA A 14 -5.98 0.28 -26.06
CA ALA A 14 -6.12 -1.03 -25.45
C ALA A 14 -6.20 -0.90 -23.92
N VAL A 15 -7.28 -1.39 -23.32
CA VAL A 15 -7.42 -1.52 -21.87
C VAL A 15 -6.74 -2.82 -21.44
N GLY A 16 -5.63 -2.69 -20.73
CA GLY A 16 -4.91 -3.79 -20.10
C GLY A 16 -5.66 -4.32 -18.88
N LEU A 17 -6.59 -5.25 -19.13
CA LEU A 17 -6.97 -6.27 -18.16
C LEU A 17 -5.83 -7.30 -18.11
N CYS A 18 -4.92 -7.18 -17.15
CA CYS A 18 -4.02 -8.28 -16.81
C CYS A 18 -4.47 -8.86 -15.47
N GLY A 19 -5.55 -9.63 -15.54
CA GLY A 19 -5.89 -10.62 -14.53
C GLY A 19 -5.19 -11.94 -14.82
N THR A 20 -4.95 -12.66 -13.72
CA THR A 20 -4.96 -14.12 -13.61
C THR A 20 -3.95 -14.93 -14.43
N CYS A 21 -3.01 -15.51 -13.69
CA CYS A 21 -2.20 -16.66 -14.07
C CYS A 21 -3.09 -17.77 -14.63
N ALA A 22 -3.05 -17.97 -15.95
CA ALA A 22 -3.68 -19.10 -16.61
C ALA A 22 -2.92 -20.39 -16.27
N ALA A 23 -3.63 -21.32 -15.65
CA ALA A 23 -3.24 -22.73 -15.57
C ALA A 23 -3.25 -23.32 -16.99
N TYR A 24 -2.14 -23.95 -17.40
CA TYR A 24 -2.05 -24.74 -18.62
C TYR A 24 -1.33 -26.05 -18.30
N ALA A 25 -2.00 -27.18 -18.52
CA ALA A 25 -1.43 -28.52 -18.56
C ALA A 25 -2.26 -29.36 -19.56
N PRO A 26 -1.74 -30.48 -20.08
CA PRO A 26 -0.71 -30.50 -21.12
C PRO A 26 -1.08 -31.46 -22.27
N THR A 27 -0.62 -31.20 -23.49
CA THR A 27 -0.40 -32.27 -24.48
C THR A 27 0.80 -31.94 -25.37
N GLY A 28 1.79 -32.83 -25.44
CA GLY A 28 2.80 -32.81 -26.52
C GLY A 28 4.27 -32.90 -26.13
N SER A 29 4.75 -34.13 -25.92
CA SER A 29 6.13 -34.65 -26.10
C SER A 29 7.29 -34.14 -25.19
N PRO A 30 8.14 -35.06 -24.69
CA PRO A 30 9.26 -34.73 -23.81
C PRO A 30 10.47 -34.25 -24.61
N ARG A 31 10.93 -33.02 -24.35
CA ARG A 31 12.31 -32.60 -24.64
C ARG A 31 13.08 -32.42 -23.34
N PRO A 32 14.34 -32.88 -23.23
CA PRO A 32 15.10 -32.77 -21.99
C PRO A 32 15.52 -31.32 -21.76
N ARG A 33 14.87 -30.63 -20.81
CA ARG A 33 15.34 -29.33 -20.30
C ARG A 33 16.36 -29.57 -19.18
N ARG A 34 17.64 -29.56 -19.55
CA ARG A 34 18.78 -29.50 -18.61
C ARG A 34 19.19 -28.04 -18.37
N GLY A 35 19.13 -27.59 -17.12
CA GLY A 35 20.22 -26.81 -16.50
C GLY A 35 20.24 -25.28 -16.52
N LEU A 36 19.35 -24.55 -17.20
CA LEU A 36 19.54 -23.09 -17.35
C LEU A 36 18.93 -22.19 -16.26
N VAL A 37 18.01 -22.70 -15.43
CA VAL A 37 17.26 -21.86 -14.46
C VAL A 37 18.02 -21.66 -13.14
N VAL A 38 18.87 -22.62 -12.74
CA VAL A 38 19.57 -22.59 -11.44
C VAL A 38 20.68 -21.54 -11.40
N ARG A 39 21.47 -21.41 -12.49
CA ARG A 39 22.60 -20.47 -12.56
C ARG A 39 22.22 -19.01 -12.30
N ARG A 40 21.06 -18.57 -12.83
CA ARG A 40 20.62 -17.17 -12.69
C ARG A 40 20.18 -16.81 -11.27
N ALA A 41 19.77 -17.79 -10.48
CA ALA A 41 19.39 -17.62 -9.07
C ALA A 41 20.64 -17.55 -8.17
N GLU A 42 21.63 -18.42 -8.42
CA GLU A 42 22.93 -18.42 -7.75
C GLU A 42 23.66 -17.08 -7.97
N ASP A 43 23.72 -16.60 -9.22
CA ASP A 43 24.33 -15.31 -9.58
C ASP A 43 23.67 -14.12 -8.82
N ARG A 44 22.36 -14.18 -8.59
CA ARG A 44 21.63 -13.11 -7.87
C ARG A 44 21.91 -13.15 -6.37
N ALA A 45 21.88 -14.32 -5.76
CA ALA A 45 22.19 -14.48 -4.34
C ALA A 45 23.61 -13.98 -4.03
N GLU A 46 24.56 -14.26 -4.92
CA GLU A 46 25.93 -13.73 -4.82
C GLU A 46 26.00 -12.21 -4.97
N GLN A 47 25.25 -11.62 -5.92
CA GLN A 47 25.17 -10.15 -6.05
C GLN A 47 24.59 -9.48 -4.81
N ILE A 48 23.55 -10.06 -4.21
CA ILE A 48 22.94 -9.59 -2.96
C ILE A 48 23.96 -9.70 -1.82
N LYS A 49 24.63 -10.85 -1.68
CA LYS A 49 25.67 -11.05 -0.67
C LYS A 49 26.78 -10.01 -0.83
N LYS A 50 27.29 -9.80 -2.04
CA LYS A 50 28.34 -8.81 -2.32
C LYS A 50 27.89 -7.38 -2.00
N LEU A 51 26.65 -7.01 -2.34
CA LEU A 51 26.09 -5.70 -1.97
C LEU A 51 25.98 -5.55 -0.45
N ASN A 52 25.51 -6.58 0.24
CA ASN A 52 25.45 -6.59 1.70
C ASN A 52 26.84 -6.46 2.30
N ASP A 53 27.83 -7.22 1.82
CA ASP A 53 29.20 -7.16 2.32
C ASP A 53 29.83 -5.76 2.07
N MET A 54 29.61 -5.17 0.89
CA MET A 54 30.16 -3.85 0.54
C MET A 54 29.56 -2.69 1.33
N PHE A 55 28.25 -2.72 1.63
CA PHE A 55 27.55 -1.58 2.23
C PHE A 55 27.15 -1.78 3.69
N TYR A 56 27.09 -3.04 4.15
CA TYR A 56 26.55 -3.43 5.45
C TYR A 56 27.40 -4.50 6.16
N GLY A 57 28.48 -4.98 5.55
CA GLY A 57 29.43 -5.86 6.22
C GLY A 57 30.03 -5.12 7.40
N THR A 58 29.82 -5.64 8.61
CA THR A 58 30.60 -5.22 9.78
C THR A 58 32.06 -5.40 9.42
N SER A 59 32.82 -4.30 9.35
CA SER A 59 34.24 -4.33 9.65
C SER A 59 34.37 -4.88 11.07
N THR A 60 34.48 -6.20 11.19
CA THR A 60 34.88 -6.83 12.44
C THR A 60 36.32 -6.42 12.64
N THR A 61 36.52 -5.27 13.26
CA THR A 61 37.83 -4.79 13.65
C THR A 61 38.38 -5.80 14.64
N THR A 62 39.40 -6.52 14.19
CA THR A 62 40.29 -7.35 14.99
C THR A 62 40.64 -6.61 16.28
N THR A 63 40.16 -7.11 17.41
CA THR A 63 40.54 -6.60 18.74
C THR A 63 41.45 -7.64 19.38
N ASP A 64 42.75 -7.40 19.30
CA ASP A 64 43.71 -7.98 20.23
C ASP A 64 44.07 -6.91 21.29
N ALA A 65 43.75 -7.27 22.54
CA ALA A 65 44.38 -6.91 23.81
C ALA A 65 44.29 -5.48 24.42
N ALA A 66 43.52 -5.44 25.52
CA ALA A 66 43.91 -5.04 26.89
C ALA A 66 43.73 -3.58 27.38
N GLY A 67 43.02 -3.47 28.53
CA GLY A 67 42.90 -2.30 29.43
C GLY A 67 41.80 -1.33 28.99
N ASP A 68 40.82 -0.93 29.79
CA ASP A 68 40.76 -0.71 31.23
C ASP A 68 39.28 -0.71 31.66
N ALA A 69 39.02 -1.14 32.89
CA ALA A 69 37.68 -1.25 33.45
C ALA A 69 37.29 0.09 34.10
N SER A 70 36.32 0.79 33.51
CA SER A 70 35.54 1.80 34.22
C SER A 70 34.06 1.65 33.89
N THR A 71 33.32 1.27 34.93
CA THR A 71 31.88 1.34 35.11
C THR A 71 31.29 2.67 34.64
N ASP A 72 30.36 2.61 33.68
CA ASP A 72 29.24 3.55 33.57
C ASP A 72 28.00 2.78 33.09
N ALA A 73 27.34 2.13 34.04
CA ALA A 73 26.00 1.61 33.90
C ALA A 73 25.01 2.73 34.23
N ALA A 74 24.84 3.69 33.32
CA ALA A 74 23.83 4.75 33.46
C ALA A 74 23.53 5.49 32.13
N SER A 75 22.84 4.84 31.18
CA SER A 75 21.95 5.50 30.20
C SER A 75 21.21 4.46 29.36
N ALA A 76 20.33 3.66 29.98
CA ALA A 76 19.40 2.77 29.28
C ALA A 76 17.97 3.36 29.27
N ALA A 77 17.90 4.67 29.08
CA ALA A 77 16.71 5.39 28.66
C ALA A 77 17.10 6.10 27.35
N ASP A 78 17.44 5.29 26.33
CA ASP A 78 17.73 5.80 25.00
C ASP A 78 16.44 6.41 24.45
N ASP A 79 16.53 7.70 24.13
CA ASP A 79 15.52 8.51 23.48
C ASP A 79 14.82 7.69 22.38
N ALA A 80 13.49 7.66 22.40
CA ALA A 80 12.72 7.08 21.31
C ALA A 80 12.96 7.91 20.04
N ALA A 81 14.03 7.58 19.31
CA ALA A 81 14.39 8.23 18.05
C ALA A 81 13.16 8.28 17.16
N ASP A 82 12.88 9.45 16.57
CA ASP A 82 11.73 9.65 15.69
C ASP A 82 11.71 8.52 14.65
N PRO A 83 10.63 7.72 14.54
CA PRO A 83 10.58 6.60 13.60
C PRO A 83 10.70 7.01 12.13
N LEU A 84 10.65 8.31 11.83
CA LEU A 84 10.89 8.86 10.50
C LEU A 84 12.29 9.47 10.30
N SER A 85 13.15 9.41 11.33
CA SER A 85 14.58 9.64 11.18
C SER A 85 15.22 8.41 10.54
N ASP A 86 16.11 8.62 9.57
CA ASP A 86 16.78 7.52 8.85
C ASP A 86 15.84 6.52 8.16
N LEU A 87 14.69 6.99 7.64
CA LEU A 87 13.69 6.16 6.98
C LEU A 87 14.23 5.64 5.63
N PRO A 88 14.38 4.31 5.44
CA PRO A 88 14.79 3.76 4.16
C PRO A 88 13.65 3.89 3.14
N LEU A 89 13.98 4.33 1.92
CA LEU A 89 13.00 4.53 0.85
C LEU A 89 12.98 3.39 -0.16
N TRP A 90 11.76 2.94 -0.45
CA TRP A 90 11.44 2.14 -1.60
C TRP A 90 10.70 2.98 -2.65
N ARG A 91 11.42 3.27 -3.74
CA ARG A 91 10.96 4.15 -4.81
C ARG A 91 10.51 3.31 -6.02
N VAL A 92 9.22 3.38 -6.38
CA VAL A 92 8.64 2.51 -7.42
C VAL A 92 7.62 3.25 -8.29
N GLN A 93 7.25 2.66 -9.42
CA GLN A 93 6.36 3.24 -10.43
C GLN A 93 4.87 3.28 -10.06
N TRP A 94 4.53 3.12 -8.78
CA TRP A 94 3.16 3.20 -8.26
C TRP A 94 3.17 3.76 -6.84
N ASN A 95 1.98 4.03 -6.30
CA ASN A 95 1.77 4.48 -4.93
C ASN A 95 0.99 3.45 -4.10
N ALA A 96 1.45 3.25 -2.86
CA ALA A 96 0.70 2.58 -1.82
C ALA A 96 -0.10 3.63 -1.02
N LEU A 97 -1.32 3.28 -0.60
CA LEU A 97 -2.16 4.16 0.21
C LEU A 97 -2.13 3.76 1.70
N PRO A 98 -2.32 4.70 2.64
CA PRO A 98 -2.55 4.38 4.03
C PRO A 98 -3.68 3.36 4.23
N GLY A 99 -3.48 2.41 5.13
CA GLY A 99 -4.39 1.28 5.38
C GLY A 99 -4.31 0.14 4.36
N GLU A 100 -3.70 0.35 3.19
CA GLU A 100 -3.56 -0.69 2.15
C GLU A 100 -2.53 -1.74 2.58
N ARG A 101 -2.90 -3.01 2.46
CA ARG A 101 -1.96 -4.12 2.63
C ARG A 101 -1.47 -4.60 1.27
N GLN A 102 -0.17 -4.79 1.17
CA GLN A 102 0.45 -5.23 -0.07
C GLN A 102 1.43 -6.37 0.19
N VAL A 103 1.44 -7.33 -0.74
CA VAL A 103 2.40 -8.42 -0.80
C VAL A 103 3.28 -8.17 -2.00
N TYR A 104 4.59 -8.11 -1.76
CA TYR A 104 5.55 -7.78 -2.78
C TYR A 104 6.51 -8.91 -3.07
N ASN A 105 6.88 -9.03 -4.35
CA ASN A 105 8.00 -9.86 -4.78
C ASN A 105 9.23 -8.97 -5.04
N VAL A 106 10.09 -8.85 -4.03
CA VAL A 106 11.31 -8.04 -4.09
C VAL A 106 12.45 -8.87 -4.66
N HIS A 107 12.89 -8.50 -5.86
CA HIS A 107 13.92 -9.21 -6.62
C HIS A 107 15.08 -8.30 -7.05
N VAL A 108 14.91 -6.99 -6.88
CA VAL A 108 15.94 -6.00 -7.23
C VAL A 108 16.98 -6.00 -6.10
N PRO A 109 18.29 -6.16 -6.40
CA PRO A 109 19.29 -6.42 -5.35
C PRO A 109 19.37 -5.35 -4.26
N HIS A 110 19.30 -4.06 -4.60
CA HIS A 110 19.39 -2.99 -3.59
C HIS A 110 18.16 -2.89 -2.67
N TYR A 111 16.97 -3.27 -3.15
CA TYR A 111 15.78 -3.38 -2.31
C TYR A 111 15.77 -4.69 -1.50
N THR A 112 16.34 -5.77 -2.04
CA THR A 112 16.55 -7.01 -1.27
C THR A 112 17.45 -6.72 -0.07
N ALA A 113 18.56 -6.01 -0.29
CA ALA A 113 19.45 -5.56 0.78
C ALA A 113 18.76 -4.60 1.78
N LEU A 114 17.89 -3.70 1.30
CA LEU A 114 17.06 -2.83 2.15
C LEU A 114 16.25 -3.66 3.15
N PHE A 115 15.42 -4.59 2.67
CA PHE A 115 14.53 -5.36 3.52
C PHE A 115 15.28 -6.33 4.44
N GLU A 116 16.39 -6.92 3.97
CA GLU A 116 17.24 -7.74 4.83
C GLU A 116 17.88 -6.94 5.97
N LYS A 117 18.30 -5.70 5.71
CA LYS A 117 18.78 -4.81 6.77
C LYS A 117 17.63 -4.44 7.72
N LEU A 118 16.48 -4.09 7.17
CA LEU A 118 15.31 -3.65 7.93
C LEU A 118 14.88 -4.72 8.96
N VAL A 119 14.75 -5.98 8.55
CA VAL A 119 14.28 -7.06 9.45
C VAL A 119 15.31 -7.54 10.47
N ARG A 120 16.59 -7.16 10.33
CA ARG A 120 17.62 -7.39 11.36
C ARG A 120 17.49 -6.39 12.51
N GLY A 121 16.83 -5.25 12.29
CA GLY A 121 16.56 -4.25 13.32
C GLY A 121 15.41 -4.66 14.25
N PRO A 122 15.22 -3.94 15.37
CA PRO A 122 14.06 -4.13 16.22
C PRO A 122 12.77 -3.74 15.48
N LYS A 123 11.64 -4.37 15.85
CA LYS A 123 10.31 -3.92 15.42
C LYS A 123 9.90 -2.64 16.15
N PRO A 124 9.02 -1.81 15.59
CA PRO A 124 8.38 -1.94 14.26
C PRO A 124 9.33 -1.67 13.10
N TRP A 125 9.09 -2.34 11.97
CA TRP A 125 9.95 -2.25 10.77
C TRP A 125 9.36 -1.27 9.75
N TYR A 126 9.77 -0.01 9.79
CA TYR A 126 9.25 1.02 8.87
C TYR A 126 10.13 1.23 7.63
N PHE A 127 9.47 1.52 6.51
CA PHE A 127 10.10 2.03 5.30
C PHE A 127 9.16 3.03 4.60
N GLY A 128 9.72 3.98 3.85
CA GLY A 128 8.94 4.91 3.05
C GLY A 128 8.68 4.34 1.66
N HIS A 129 7.42 4.25 1.25
CA HIS A 129 7.03 3.92 -0.13
C HIS A 129 6.69 5.21 -0.87
N ILE A 130 7.38 5.48 -1.98
CA ILE A 130 7.22 6.74 -2.70
C ILE A 130 7.24 6.52 -4.22
N LEU A 131 6.43 7.31 -4.92
CA LEU A 131 6.36 7.26 -6.38
C LEU A 131 7.70 7.67 -6.99
N LEU A 132 8.13 6.91 -7.97
CA LEU A 132 9.18 7.23 -8.91
C LEU A 132 8.67 6.84 -10.30
N PRO A 133 8.25 7.81 -11.13
CA PRO A 133 7.87 7.53 -12.51
C PRO A 133 8.99 6.75 -13.20
N GLY A 134 8.65 5.68 -13.94
CA GLY A 134 9.64 4.79 -14.57
C GLY A 134 10.42 3.86 -13.62
N GLY A 135 10.15 3.92 -12.31
CA GLY A 135 10.71 3.01 -11.31
C GLY A 135 12.23 3.08 -11.21
N SER A 136 12.88 1.95 -10.93
CA SER A 136 14.32 1.89 -10.66
C SER A 136 15.21 2.37 -11.82
N ALA A 137 14.69 2.42 -13.06
CA ALA A 137 15.41 2.97 -14.21
C ALA A 137 15.72 4.47 -14.02
N ASN A 138 14.94 5.16 -13.19
CA ASN A 138 14.99 6.61 -13.03
C ASN A 138 15.72 7.07 -11.75
N LEU A 139 16.20 6.15 -10.90
CA LEU A 139 16.88 6.45 -9.62
C LEU A 139 18.12 7.35 -9.76
N ARG A 140 18.78 7.36 -10.92
CA ARG A 140 20.03 8.11 -11.16
C ARG A 140 19.85 9.28 -12.12
N ILE A 141 18.61 9.59 -12.50
CA ILE A 141 18.35 10.70 -13.40
C ILE A 141 18.17 11.96 -12.53
N PRO A 142 18.95 13.04 -12.77
CA PRO A 142 18.93 14.23 -11.92
C PRO A 142 17.53 14.84 -11.71
N LYS A 143 16.64 14.74 -12.71
CA LYS A 143 15.28 15.29 -12.61
C LYS A 143 14.39 14.62 -11.55
N TYR A 144 14.74 13.40 -11.13
CA TYR A 144 14.05 12.66 -10.07
C TYR A 144 14.89 12.57 -8.77
N ALA A 145 15.99 13.32 -8.65
CA ALA A 145 16.78 13.33 -7.43
C ALA A 145 15.96 13.92 -6.27
N LEU A 146 16.05 13.34 -5.07
CA LEU A 146 15.41 13.90 -3.89
C LEU A 146 16.36 14.88 -3.18
N PRO A 147 15.86 15.93 -2.52
CA PRO A 147 14.47 16.40 -2.55
C PRO A 147 14.19 17.38 -3.72
N ASP A 148 15.23 17.88 -4.40
CA ASP A 148 15.15 19.07 -5.26
C ASP A 148 14.87 18.80 -6.75
N GLY A 149 14.77 17.54 -7.15
CA GLY A 149 14.48 17.17 -8.52
C GLY A 149 13.11 17.72 -8.95
N PRO A 150 13.00 18.37 -10.12
CA PRO A 150 11.74 18.98 -10.57
C PRO A 150 10.58 18.00 -10.74
N GLU A 151 10.88 16.71 -10.96
CA GLU A 151 9.88 15.64 -11.06
C GLU A 151 9.96 14.67 -9.86
N ALA A 152 10.70 15.03 -8.80
CA ALA A 152 10.84 14.18 -7.63
C ALA A 152 9.59 14.27 -6.75
N THR A 153 8.93 13.13 -6.56
CA THR A 153 7.87 13.02 -5.57
C THR A 153 8.48 13.02 -4.17
N THR A 154 8.08 13.96 -3.31
CA THR A 154 8.55 14.08 -1.92
C THR A 154 7.54 13.59 -0.88
N LEU A 155 6.31 13.30 -1.30
CA LEU A 155 5.23 12.79 -0.45
C LEU A 155 4.96 11.31 -0.75
N GLY A 156 4.94 10.48 0.27
CA GLY A 156 4.69 9.05 0.14
C GLY A 156 3.91 8.48 1.33
N THR A 157 3.90 7.15 1.41
CA THR A 157 3.24 6.40 2.48
C THR A 157 4.29 5.65 3.30
N VAL A 158 4.27 5.84 4.61
CA VAL A 158 5.05 5.03 5.54
C VAL A 158 4.41 3.65 5.58
N MET A 159 5.22 2.63 5.35
CA MET A 159 4.79 1.24 5.35
C MET A 159 5.40 0.54 6.55
N GLU A 160 4.59 -0.23 7.27
CA GLU A 160 5.07 -1.21 8.24
C GLU A 160 5.28 -2.55 7.54
N CYS A 161 6.49 -3.08 7.62
CA CYS A 161 6.80 -4.44 7.18
C CYS A 161 6.35 -5.44 8.25
N LEU A 162 5.34 -6.25 7.92
CA LEU A 162 4.74 -7.22 8.86
C LEU A 162 5.50 -8.54 8.85
N ALA A 163 5.91 -9.00 7.65
CA ALA A 163 6.63 -10.24 7.45
C ALA A 163 7.54 -10.17 6.21
N VAL A 164 8.66 -10.89 6.26
CA VAL A 164 9.57 -11.10 5.12
C VAL A 164 9.92 -12.57 5.05
N GLU A 165 9.68 -13.19 3.89
CA GLU A 165 10.05 -14.56 3.61
C GLU A 165 11.09 -14.58 2.49
N ARG A 166 12.22 -15.25 2.71
CA ARG A 166 13.23 -15.46 1.68
C ARG A 166 12.88 -16.70 0.87
N ARG A 167 12.83 -16.54 -0.45
CA ARG A 167 12.68 -17.65 -1.39
C ARG A 167 14.03 -18.27 -1.75
N THR A 168 14.00 -19.49 -2.28
CA THR A 168 15.20 -20.25 -2.67
C THR A 168 16.01 -19.58 -3.78
N ASP A 169 15.43 -18.66 -4.54
CA ASP A 169 16.07 -17.91 -5.62
C ASP A 169 16.68 -16.56 -5.17
N GLY A 170 16.72 -16.31 -3.86
CA GLY A 170 17.22 -15.08 -3.28
C GLY A 170 16.25 -13.89 -3.35
N CYS A 171 15.06 -14.06 -3.94
CA CYS A 171 14.00 -13.04 -3.86
C CYS A 171 13.35 -13.04 -2.46
N LEU A 172 12.73 -11.93 -2.09
CA LEU A 172 11.94 -11.81 -0.88
C LEU A 172 10.46 -11.66 -1.21
N VAL A 173 9.61 -12.33 -0.44
CA VAL A 173 8.19 -12.00 -0.32
C VAL A 173 8.04 -11.11 0.90
N VAL A 174 7.58 -9.88 0.69
CA VAL A 174 7.41 -8.87 1.75
C VAL A 174 5.92 -8.59 1.93
N VAL A 175 5.39 -8.79 3.13
CA VAL A 175 4.03 -8.39 3.50
C VAL A 175 4.11 -7.09 4.28
N SER A 176 3.39 -6.07 3.82
CA SER A 176 3.40 -4.74 4.46
C SER A 176 2.01 -4.13 4.56
N GLN A 177 1.88 -3.12 5.41
CA GLN A 177 0.68 -2.31 5.56
C GLN A 177 1.03 -0.82 5.56
N GLY A 178 0.27 -0.02 4.81
CA GLY A 178 0.37 1.43 4.84
C GLY A 178 -0.12 1.98 6.17
N VAL A 179 0.71 2.80 6.81
CA VAL A 179 0.46 3.38 8.14
C VAL A 179 -0.09 4.79 8.01
N GLY A 180 0.61 5.65 7.27
CA GLY A 180 0.24 7.05 7.14
C GLY A 180 1.12 7.75 6.12
N ARG A 181 0.86 9.03 5.88
CA ARG A 181 1.62 9.81 4.90
C ARG A 181 2.86 10.43 5.53
N PHE A 182 3.92 10.54 4.74
CA PHE A 182 5.12 11.27 5.12
C PHE A 182 5.60 12.18 3.99
N ARG A 183 6.35 13.21 4.36
CA ARG A 183 7.10 14.08 3.46
C ARG A 183 8.59 13.97 3.73
N VAL A 184 9.37 13.78 2.67
CA VAL A 184 10.84 13.83 2.70
C VAL A 184 11.29 15.25 3.08
N ARG A 185 12.18 15.36 4.06
CA ARG A 185 12.81 16.62 4.49
C ARG A 185 14.23 16.73 3.96
N ASP A 186 15.03 15.69 4.20
CA ASP A 186 16.45 15.65 3.83
C ASP A 186 16.88 14.25 3.39
N VAL A 187 17.88 14.16 2.52
CA VAL A 187 18.42 12.89 2.01
C VAL A 187 19.80 12.64 2.62
N LYS A 188 19.85 11.71 3.58
CA LYS A 188 21.09 11.35 4.28
C LYS A 188 22.01 10.48 3.44
N ARG A 189 21.44 9.57 2.64
CA ARG A 189 22.21 8.61 1.83
C ARG A 189 21.42 8.22 0.61
N THR A 190 22.11 8.00 -0.52
CA THR A 190 21.48 7.60 -1.79
C THR A 190 21.84 6.19 -2.26
N LEU A 191 22.90 5.59 -1.69
CA LEU A 191 23.36 4.25 -2.04
C LEU A 191 23.38 3.32 -0.81
N PRO A 192 23.01 2.04 -0.96
CA PRO A 192 22.49 1.40 -2.18
C PRO A 192 21.01 1.75 -2.49
N HIS A 193 20.33 2.38 -1.55
CA HIS A 193 19.00 2.96 -1.67
C HIS A 193 18.96 4.28 -0.90
N ASP A 194 17.97 5.12 -1.21
CA ASP A 194 17.77 6.39 -0.52
C ASP A 194 17.36 6.16 0.95
N VAL A 195 17.98 6.89 1.86
CA VAL A 195 17.63 7.00 3.28
C VAL A 195 17.44 8.47 3.58
N VAL A 196 16.32 8.79 4.21
CA VAL A 196 15.87 10.17 4.39
C VAL A 196 15.49 10.47 5.82
N ASP A 197 15.54 11.73 6.18
CA ASP A 197 14.74 12.25 7.26
C ASP A 197 13.38 12.69 6.70
N ALA A 198 12.32 12.29 7.39
CA ALA A 198 10.95 12.52 6.97
C ALA A 198 10.10 13.09 8.11
N SER A 199 8.92 13.58 7.76
CA SER A 199 7.90 13.93 8.75
C SER A 199 6.52 13.50 8.34
N TRP A 200 5.68 13.20 9.33
CA TRP A 200 4.28 12.89 9.14
C TRP A 200 3.53 14.03 8.44
N VAL A 201 2.60 13.66 7.58
CA VAL A 201 1.66 14.59 6.95
C VAL A 201 0.25 14.25 7.42
N LEU A 202 -0.24 15.09 8.32
CA LEU A 202 -1.57 14.98 8.90
C LEU A 202 -2.59 15.70 8.02
N ASP A 203 -3.82 15.18 8.03
CA ASP A 203 -4.97 15.94 7.51
C ASP A 203 -5.30 17.08 8.49
N LYS A 204 -5.89 18.18 7.97
CA LYS A 204 -6.27 19.34 8.79
C LYS A 204 -7.19 18.95 9.95
N GLU A 205 -8.00 17.93 9.71
CA GLU A 205 -9.01 17.40 10.61
C GLU A 205 -8.43 16.50 11.71
N GLU A 206 -7.17 16.04 11.60
CA GLU A 206 -6.59 15.06 12.54
C GLU A 206 -6.06 15.67 13.85
N GLY A 207 -5.89 16.98 14.00
CA GLY A 207 -5.45 17.57 15.29
C GLY A 207 -4.13 16.99 15.84
N ASP A 208 -3.99 16.91 17.17
CA ASP A 208 -2.73 16.53 17.86
C ASP A 208 -2.48 15.00 17.88
N HIS A 209 -1.33 14.61 17.31
CA HIS A 209 -0.93 13.25 16.88
C HIS A 209 -0.66 12.25 18.02
N GLU A 210 -0.36 12.71 19.24
CA GLU A 210 -0.04 11.80 20.36
C GLU A 210 -1.25 11.00 20.85
N ALA A 211 -2.40 11.65 21.01
CA ALA A 211 -3.64 10.97 21.42
C ALA A 211 -4.07 9.90 20.39
N TRP A 212 -3.84 10.18 19.11
CA TRP A 212 -4.19 9.27 18.01
C TRP A 212 -3.27 8.07 17.88
N ARG A 213 -1.96 8.26 18.06
CA ARG A 213 -1.00 7.16 18.13
C ARG A 213 -1.27 6.25 19.31
N ALA A 214 -1.58 6.82 20.48
CA ALA A 214 -1.94 6.03 21.65
C ALA A 214 -3.21 5.20 21.40
N PHE A 215 -4.23 5.75 20.72
CA PHE A 215 -5.44 5.00 20.37
C PHE A 215 -5.23 3.89 19.33
N GLU A 216 -4.35 4.08 18.33
CA GLU A 216 -4.16 3.08 17.26
C GLU A 216 -3.08 2.04 17.56
N PHE A 217 -2.02 2.47 18.23
CA PHE A 217 -0.81 1.70 18.45
C PHE A 217 -0.47 1.51 19.93
N GLY A 218 -1.18 2.18 20.84
CA GLY A 218 -1.03 1.97 22.27
C GLY A 218 -1.57 0.62 22.75
N PRO A 219 -1.17 0.19 23.95
CA PRO A 219 -1.68 -1.03 24.56
C PRO A 219 -3.19 -0.90 24.82
N GLY A 220 -4.00 -1.58 24.00
CA GLY A 220 -5.47 -1.52 24.04
C GLY A 220 -6.13 -0.85 22.82
N GLY A 221 -5.34 -0.31 21.90
CA GLY A 221 -5.86 0.30 20.68
C GLY A 221 -6.62 -0.68 19.78
N VAL A 222 -7.69 -0.20 19.13
CA VAL A 222 -8.46 -0.98 18.14
C VAL A 222 -7.60 -1.15 16.90
N LYS A 223 -6.73 -2.17 16.91
CA LYS A 223 -6.03 -2.61 15.71
C LYS A 223 -7.07 -3.11 14.73
N LEU A 224 -7.40 -2.27 13.75
CA LEU A 224 -8.07 -2.67 12.51
C LEU A 224 -7.21 -3.61 11.65
N SER A 225 -6.08 -4.10 12.16
CA SER A 225 -5.61 -5.38 11.65
C SER A 225 -6.76 -6.34 11.87
N SER A 226 -7.39 -6.75 10.77
CA SER A 226 -8.07 -8.03 10.65
C SER A 226 -7.57 -8.97 11.73
N THR A 227 -8.50 -9.48 12.52
CA THR A 227 -8.34 -10.66 13.36
C THR A 227 -7.15 -11.51 12.93
N SER A 228 -6.34 -11.96 13.88
CA SER A 228 -5.28 -12.96 13.66
C SER A 228 -5.75 -14.19 12.85
N ALA A 229 -7.07 -14.37 12.67
CA ALA A 229 -7.72 -15.30 11.77
C ALA A 229 -7.47 -15.08 10.26
N GLU A 230 -7.43 -13.85 9.71
CA GLU A 230 -7.23 -13.66 8.26
C GLU A 230 -5.78 -13.94 7.81
N VAL A 231 -4.81 -13.71 8.70
CA VAL A 231 -3.40 -14.09 8.48
C VAL A 231 -3.24 -15.62 8.56
N ALA A 232 -4.07 -16.30 9.37
CA ALA A 232 -4.08 -17.75 9.49
C ALA A 232 -4.74 -18.46 8.30
N GLU A 233 -5.70 -17.83 7.60
CA GLU A 233 -6.34 -18.41 6.42
C GLU A 233 -5.53 -18.25 5.13
N LEU A 234 -4.70 -17.19 5.02
CA LEU A 234 -3.85 -16.94 3.86
C LEU A 234 -2.45 -17.55 3.95
N SER A 235 -2.13 -18.23 5.06
CA SER A 235 -0.87 -18.95 5.24
C SER A 235 -1.13 -20.39 5.68
N PRO A 236 -0.45 -21.41 5.12
CA PRO A 236 -0.34 -22.72 5.77
C PRO A 236 0.53 -22.67 7.05
N LEU A 237 0.86 -21.48 7.55
CA LEU A 237 1.76 -21.24 8.66
C LEU A 237 0.97 -21.24 9.97
N ARG A 238 0.98 -22.37 10.66
CA ARG A 238 0.66 -22.44 12.09
C ARG A 238 1.64 -21.55 12.86
N LEU A 239 1.18 -20.38 13.27
CA LEU A 239 1.83 -19.58 14.31
C LEU A 239 1.07 -19.85 15.61
N ASP A 240 1.61 -20.78 16.41
CA ASP A 240 1.14 -20.99 17.78
C ASP A 240 1.35 -19.70 18.57
N ARG A 241 0.26 -19.09 19.06
CA ARG A 241 0.34 -18.07 20.11
C ARG A 241 -0.87 -18.13 21.03
N ALA A 242 -0.60 -18.16 22.33
CA ALA A 242 -1.56 -18.15 23.43
C ALA A 242 -2.32 -16.81 23.53
N PRO A 243 -3.57 -16.80 24.01
CA PRO A 243 -4.34 -15.58 24.18
C PRO A 243 -3.87 -14.81 25.41
N VAL A 244 -3.53 -13.53 25.23
CA VAL A 244 -3.41 -12.56 26.32
C VAL A 244 -4.77 -11.88 26.47
N GLN A 245 -5.41 -12.05 27.63
CA GLN A 245 -6.58 -11.29 28.01
C GLN A 245 -6.13 -9.89 28.48
N SER A 246 -6.74 -8.86 27.93
CA SER A 246 -6.67 -7.50 28.49
C SER A 246 -8.08 -6.95 28.59
N GLY A 247 -8.59 -6.83 29.81
CA GLY A 247 -9.59 -5.81 30.12
C GLY A 247 -8.87 -4.49 30.40
N ILE A 248 -9.52 -3.36 30.11
CA ILE A 248 -9.57 -2.12 30.93
C ILE A 248 -10.31 -1.00 30.18
N VAL A 249 -11.15 -0.33 30.98
CA VAL A 249 -11.63 1.06 31.07
C VAL A 249 -11.43 2.00 29.88
N VAL A 250 -12.55 2.54 29.40
CA VAL A 250 -12.65 3.67 28.47
C VAL A 250 -12.59 4.96 29.29
N GLU A 251 -11.58 5.80 29.06
CA GLU A 251 -11.54 7.17 29.55
C GLU A 251 -12.00 8.12 28.43
N GLU A 252 -12.86 9.06 28.79
CA GLU A 252 -13.67 9.90 27.90
C GLU A 252 -12.78 10.93 27.16
N MET A 253 -12.64 10.78 25.84
CA MET A 253 -11.86 11.69 24.99
C MET A 253 -12.71 12.87 24.51
N ALA A 254 -12.07 14.05 24.51
CA ALA A 254 -12.65 15.36 24.22
C ALA A 254 -13.40 15.47 22.87
N GLU A 255 -14.46 16.27 22.88
CA GLU A 255 -15.35 16.52 21.74
C GLU A 255 -14.62 17.31 20.61
N PRO A 256 -14.72 16.86 19.35
CA PRO A 256 -14.15 17.58 18.21
C PRO A 256 -14.98 18.80 17.80
N VAL A 257 -14.28 19.83 17.28
CA VAL A 257 -14.82 21.12 16.84
C VAL A 257 -15.59 20.97 15.52
N ASP A 258 -16.84 21.45 15.51
CA ASP A 258 -17.81 21.41 14.41
C ASP A 258 -17.38 22.20 13.14
N ASP A 259 -17.11 21.46 12.06
CA ASP A 259 -17.28 21.87 10.64
C ASP A 259 -17.96 20.69 9.87
N ASP A 260 -18.90 20.01 10.53
CA ASP A 260 -19.21 18.60 10.27
C ASP A 260 -20.34 18.34 9.25
N THR A 261 -21.25 19.30 9.03
CA THR A 261 -22.47 19.07 8.23
C THR A 261 -22.22 18.93 6.72
N ALA A 262 -21.26 19.66 6.15
CA ALA A 262 -20.91 19.52 4.73
C ALA A 262 -20.10 18.25 4.43
N SER A 263 -19.58 17.59 5.47
CA SER A 263 -18.69 16.42 5.39
C SER A 263 -19.45 15.10 5.52
N ASP A 264 -20.51 15.06 6.36
CA ASP A 264 -21.44 13.92 6.43
C ASP A 264 -22.08 13.60 5.08
N ASP A 265 -22.51 14.65 4.37
CA ASP A 265 -23.06 14.50 3.03
C ASP A 265 -22.06 13.87 2.05
N VAL A 266 -20.75 14.11 2.21
CA VAL A 266 -19.72 13.57 1.32
C VAL A 266 -19.49 12.08 1.61
N GLU A 267 -19.43 11.68 2.88
CA GLU A 267 -19.27 10.26 3.27
C GLU A 267 -20.41 9.41 2.69
N GLN A 268 -21.66 9.84 2.86
CA GLN A 268 -22.82 9.12 2.35
C GLN A 268 -22.80 9.03 0.82
N ARG A 269 -22.47 10.12 0.12
CA ARG A 269 -22.36 10.09 -1.36
C ARG A 269 -21.28 9.14 -1.86
N VAL A 270 -20.17 8.98 -1.13
CA VAL A 270 -19.15 7.97 -1.45
C VAL A 270 -19.74 6.57 -1.32
N TRP A 271 -20.46 6.27 -0.24
CA TRP A 271 -21.12 4.96 -0.06
C TRP A 271 -22.17 4.68 -1.13
N ASP A 272 -22.99 5.66 -1.48
CA ASP A 272 -23.98 5.54 -2.55
C ASP A 272 -23.29 5.26 -3.89
N ALA A 273 -22.18 5.96 -4.19
CA ALA A 273 -21.41 5.76 -5.39
C ALA A 273 -20.73 4.37 -5.44
N VAL A 274 -20.26 3.85 -4.30
CA VAL A 274 -19.75 2.46 -4.18
C VAL A 274 -20.86 1.44 -4.46
N ALA A 275 -22.07 1.66 -3.94
CA ALA A 275 -23.21 0.78 -4.18
C ALA A 275 -23.61 0.76 -5.67
N VAL A 276 -23.64 1.93 -6.32
CA VAL A 276 -23.91 2.06 -7.76
C VAL A 276 -22.84 1.34 -8.59
N ASP A 277 -21.55 1.52 -8.28
CA ASP A 277 -20.44 0.86 -8.96
C ASP A 277 -20.55 -0.67 -8.85
N GLY A 278 -20.76 -1.18 -7.64
CA GLY A 278 -20.98 -2.61 -7.38
C GLY A 278 -22.17 -3.17 -8.16
N GLY A 279 -23.33 -2.52 -8.09
CA GLY A 279 -24.54 -2.97 -8.80
C GLY A 279 -24.38 -2.98 -10.33
N LEU A 280 -23.61 -2.06 -10.90
CA LEU A 280 -23.30 -2.07 -12.34
C LEU A 280 -22.39 -3.25 -12.72
N LEU A 281 -21.38 -3.57 -11.90
CA LEU A 281 -20.53 -4.74 -12.11
C LEU A 281 -21.34 -6.04 -12.06
N GLU A 282 -22.24 -6.18 -11.09
CA GLU A 282 -23.14 -7.34 -10.98
C GLU A 282 -24.00 -7.50 -12.25
N GLN A 283 -24.59 -6.40 -12.74
CA GLN A 283 -25.38 -6.41 -13.98
C GLN A 283 -24.55 -6.78 -15.21
N ILE A 284 -23.30 -6.31 -15.29
CA ILE A 284 -22.39 -6.68 -16.39
C ILE A 284 -22.07 -8.18 -16.34
N LEU A 285 -21.76 -8.73 -15.16
CA LEU A 285 -21.48 -10.16 -15.00
C LEU A 285 -22.68 -11.02 -15.36
N MET A 286 -23.89 -10.62 -14.96
CA MET A 286 -25.13 -11.29 -15.36
C MET A 286 -25.38 -11.19 -16.87
N ALA A 287 -25.08 -10.03 -17.47
CA ALA A 287 -25.10 -9.83 -18.92
C ALA A 287 -24.02 -10.65 -19.68
N ASP A 288 -23.04 -11.22 -18.98
CA ASP A 288 -22.10 -12.20 -19.53
C ASP A 288 -22.49 -13.66 -19.27
N GLY A 289 -23.62 -13.89 -18.58
CA GLY A 289 -24.17 -15.23 -18.32
C GLY A 289 -23.75 -15.79 -16.96
N THR A 290 -23.08 -14.99 -16.14
CA THR A 290 -22.78 -15.35 -14.74
C THR A 290 -24.10 -15.48 -13.97
N PRO A 291 -24.35 -16.59 -13.26
CA PRO A 291 -25.52 -16.72 -12.40
C PRO A 291 -25.57 -15.61 -11.35
N ALA A 292 -26.76 -15.14 -10.99
CA ALA A 292 -26.96 -14.00 -10.09
C ALA A 292 -26.22 -14.15 -8.74
N GLU A 293 -26.18 -15.37 -8.18
CA GLU A 293 -25.47 -15.65 -6.92
C GLU A 293 -23.95 -15.47 -7.04
N GLN A 294 -23.37 -15.81 -8.19
CA GLN A 294 -21.94 -15.68 -8.47
C GLN A 294 -21.58 -14.27 -8.95
N ALA A 295 -22.54 -13.54 -9.52
CA ALA A 295 -22.34 -12.17 -9.96
C ALA A 295 -22.22 -11.18 -8.79
N LYS A 296 -22.77 -11.54 -7.61
CA LYS A 296 -22.81 -10.67 -6.43
C LYS A 296 -21.41 -10.23 -5.98
N ILE A 297 -21.15 -8.92 -6.06
CA ILE A 297 -19.86 -8.34 -5.68
C ILE A 297 -19.82 -8.19 -4.16
N ARG A 298 -18.81 -8.79 -3.53
CA ARG A 298 -18.58 -8.66 -2.08
C ARG A 298 -17.47 -7.65 -1.84
N LEU A 299 -17.78 -6.59 -1.10
CA LEU A 299 -16.77 -5.66 -0.61
C LEU A 299 -15.92 -6.33 0.48
N PRO A 300 -14.62 -5.96 0.61
CA PRO A 300 -13.78 -6.46 1.68
C PRO A 300 -14.36 -6.17 3.06
N PRO A 301 -14.24 -7.09 4.04
CA PRO A 301 -14.72 -6.88 5.41
C PRO A 301 -14.14 -5.60 6.05
N SER A 302 -12.87 -5.31 5.78
CA SER A 302 -12.19 -4.10 6.26
C SER A 302 -12.82 -2.80 5.76
N LEU A 303 -13.38 -2.80 4.55
CA LEU A 303 -14.11 -1.66 4.00
C LEU A 303 -15.51 -1.57 4.60
N LEU A 304 -16.22 -2.70 4.71
CA LEU A 304 -17.56 -2.75 5.31
C LEU A 304 -17.58 -2.29 6.77
N ALA A 305 -16.50 -2.54 7.52
CA ALA A 305 -16.34 -2.07 8.90
C ALA A 305 -16.25 -0.53 9.02
N LEU A 306 -16.08 0.19 7.89
CA LEU A 306 -16.05 1.66 7.85
C LEU A 306 -17.44 2.27 7.63
N LYS A 307 -18.50 1.47 7.52
CA LYS A 307 -19.86 1.99 7.42
C LYS A 307 -20.30 2.60 8.75
N PRO A 308 -21.03 3.74 8.76
CA PRO A 308 -21.51 4.34 10.01
C PRO A 308 -22.25 3.35 10.90
N GLU A 309 -23.06 2.46 10.32
CA GLU A 309 -23.84 1.45 11.05
C GLU A 309 -23.01 0.25 11.58
N ALA A 310 -21.77 0.07 11.09
CA ALA A 310 -20.90 -1.05 11.44
C ALA A 310 -19.66 -0.60 12.24
N ALA A 311 -19.36 0.69 12.22
CA ALA A 311 -18.27 1.26 12.99
C ALA A 311 -18.61 1.18 14.48
N PRO A 312 -17.65 0.82 15.35
CA PRO A 312 -17.87 0.90 16.80
C PRO A 312 -18.29 2.32 17.19
N ASP A 313 -19.24 2.46 18.10
CA ASP A 313 -19.71 3.78 18.59
C ASP A 313 -18.57 4.68 19.10
N ALA A 314 -17.47 4.07 19.51
CA ALA A 314 -16.25 4.75 19.97
C ALA A 314 -15.35 5.29 18.85
N TRP A 315 -15.66 5.09 17.57
CA TRP A 315 -14.85 5.62 16.48
C TRP A 315 -15.25 7.04 16.11
N PRO A 316 -14.33 8.02 16.23
CA PRO A 316 -14.60 9.37 15.77
C PRO A 316 -14.94 9.39 14.28
N THR A 317 -16.03 10.07 13.91
CA THR A 317 -16.50 10.20 12.53
C THR A 317 -15.39 10.67 11.59
N ALA A 318 -14.59 11.66 12.00
CA ALA A 318 -13.43 12.14 11.23
C ALA A 318 -12.45 11.02 10.84
N ARG A 319 -12.18 10.08 11.76
CA ARG A 319 -11.27 8.96 11.52
C ARG A 319 -11.85 7.91 10.57
N ARG A 320 -13.15 7.63 10.71
CA ARG A 320 -13.86 6.72 9.81
C ARG A 320 -13.80 7.26 8.38
N ARG A 321 -14.10 8.55 8.20
CA ARG A 321 -14.00 9.27 6.92
C ARG A 321 -12.58 9.26 6.34
N LEU A 322 -11.58 9.53 7.17
CA LEU A 322 -10.17 9.46 6.76
C LEU A 322 -9.83 8.06 6.23
N ARG A 323 -10.15 7.01 6.99
CA ARG A 323 -9.90 5.63 6.57
C ARG A 323 -10.66 5.29 5.28
N LEU A 324 -11.92 5.73 5.18
CA LEU A 324 -12.75 5.53 3.99
C LEU A 324 -12.09 6.16 2.75
N SER A 325 -11.52 7.36 2.91
CA SER A 325 -10.89 8.13 1.83
C SER A 325 -9.69 7.42 1.18
N PHE A 326 -9.05 6.47 1.87
CA PHE A 326 -7.99 5.62 1.32
C PHE A 326 -8.46 4.18 1.03
N ALA A 327 -9.33 3.62 1.87
CA ALA A 327 -9.77 2.24 1.76
C ALA A 327 -10.59 1.99 0.49
N VAL A 328 -11.46 2.92 0.09
CA VAL A 328 -12.26 2.81 -1.13
C VAL A 328 -11.39 2.74 -2.39
N PRO A 329 -10.48 3.70 -2.67
CA PRO A 329 -9.61 3.63 -3.84
C PRO A 329 -8.64 2.45 -3.80
N ALA A 330 -8.19 2.01 -2.62
CA ALA A 330 -7.37 0.81 -2.47
C ALA A 330 -8.15 -0.47 -2.82
N ALA A 331 -9.36 -0.65 -2.28
CA ALA A 331 -10.17 -1.86 -2.46
C ALA A 331 -10.73 -2.01 -3.87
N LEU A 332 -11.12 -0.90 -4.51
CA LEU A 332 -11.82 -0.92 -5.78
C LEU A 332 -10.92 -0.64 -7.00
N GLY A 333 -9.64 -0.32 -6.77
CA GLY A 333 -8.70 -0.02 -7.86
C GLY A 333 -9.15 1.16 -8.73
N LEU A 334 -9.83 2.14 -8.13
CA LEU A 334 -10.56 3.21 -8.84
C LEU A 334 -9.68 4.19 -9.59
N VAL A 335 -8.42 4.24 -9.19
CA VAL A 335 -7.50 5.31 -9.55
C VAL A 335 -6.24 4.67 -10.10
N ASP A 336 -5.73 5.25 -11.20
CA ASP A 336 -4.46 4.85 -11.78
C ASP A 336 -3.40 4.75 -10.67
N VAL A 337 -2.71 3.60 -10.64
CA VAL A 337 -1.80 3.23 -9.56
C VAL A 337 -0.64 4.22 -9.41
N ALA A 338 -0.36 5.03 -10.42
CA ALA A 338 0.65 6.09 -10.38
C ALA A 338 0.03 7.46 -10.04
N GLU A 339 -0.23 8.29 -11.05
CA GLU A 339 -0.51 9.73 -10.88
C GLU A 339 -1.81 9.99 -10.11
N GLY A 340 -2.83 9.15 -10.33
CA GLY A 340 -4.09 9.37 -9.65
C GLY A 340 -4.00 9.08 -8.14
N ARG A 341 -3.26 8.04 -7.73
CA ARG A 341 -3.03 7.76 -6.30
C ARG A 341 -2.16 8.83 -5.64
N GLN A 342 -1.25 9.45 -6.40
CA GLN A 342 -0.46 10.57 -5.91
C GLN A 342 -1.35 11.76 -5.50
N GLY A 343 -2.35 12.09 -6.32
CA GLY A 343 -3.31 13.16 -6.00
C GLY A 343 -4.12 12.92 -4.71
N LEU A 344 -4.37 11.66 -4.35
CA LEU A 344 -5.01 11.31 -3.07
C LEU A 344 -4.07 11.54 -1.88
N LEU A 345 -2.78 11.23 -2.02
CA LEU A 345 -1.79 11.50 -0.98
C LEU A 345 -1.62 13.01 -0.77
N GLU A 346 -1.57 13.78 -1.85
CA GLU A 346 -1.37 15.24 -1.86
C GLU A 346 -2.59 16.05 -1.41
N ALA A 347 -3.78 15.44 -1.39
CA ALA A 347 -4.97 16.07 -0.85
C ALA A 347 -4.75 16.49 0.61
N GLY A 348 -4.84 17.80 0.88
CA GLY A 348 -4.56 18.38 2.19
C GLY A 348 -5.73 18.32 3.19
N SER A 349 -6.84 17.68 2.82
CA SER A 349 -7.99 17.46 3.70
C SER A 349 -8.66 16.11 3.39
N THR A 350 -9.28 15.51 4.39
CA THR A 350 -10.06 14.27 4.22
C THR A 350 -11.27 14.52 3.31
N ALA A 351 -11.95 15.68 3.46
CA ALA A 351 -13.10 16.03 2.64
C ALA A 351 -12.74 16.14 1.14
N ASP A 352 -11.62 16.78 0.81
CA ASP A 352 -11.17 16.87 -0.59
C ASP A 352 -10.82 15.51 -1.16
N ARG A 353 -10.19 14.63 -0.35
CA ARG A 353 -9.88 13.27 -0.77
C ARG A 353 -11.16 12.47 -1.05
N LEU A 354 -12.17 12.55 -0.18
CA LEU A 354 -13.46 11.89 -0.41
C LEU A 354 -14.17 12.41 -1.67
N ARG A 355 -14.14 13.72 -1.94
CA ARG A 355 -14.67 14.28 -3.20
C ARG A 355 -13.93 13.76 -4.43
N GLN A 356 -12.61 13.58 -4.35
CA GLN A 356 -11.85 12.96 -5.44
C GLN A 356 -12.26 11.50 -5.67
N VAL A 357 -12.47 10.73 -4.60
CA VAL A 357 -12.96 9.34 -4.64
C VAL A 357 -14.37 9.27 -5.24
N GLU A 358 -15.29 10.13 -4.81
CA GLU A 358 -16.65 10.25 -5.34
C GLU A 358 -16.64 10.51 -6.86
N ARG A 359 -15.80 11.45 -7.32
CA ARG A 359 -15.63 11.75 -8.75
C ARG A 359 -15.06 10.56 -9.52
N ALA A 360 -14.10 9.83 -8.94
CA ALA A 360 -13.52 8.65 -9.56
C ALA A 360 -14.56 7.52 -9.73
N LEU A 361 -15.34 7.24 -8.69
CA LEU A 361 -16.47 6.30 -8.73
C LEU A 361 -17.49 6.71 -9.78
N THR A 362 -17.87 7.98 -9.84
CA THR A 362 -18.84 8.49 -10.81
C THR A 362 -18.37 8.29 -12.25
N ARG A 363 -17.09 8.57 -12.54
CA ARG A 363 -16.50 8.31 -13.87
C ARG A 363 -16.49 6.83 -14.21
N ARG A 364 -16.12 5.97 -13.26
CA ARG A 364 -16.12 4.51 -13.44
C ARG A 364 -17.53 4.00 -13.70
N ALA A 365 -18.52 4.44 -12.93
CA ALA A 365 -19.92 4.08 -13.12
C ALA A 365 -20.43 4.48 -14.52
N ALA A 366 -20.07 5.67 -15.01
CA ALA A 366 -20.41 6.08 -16.38
C ALA A 366 -19.79 5.15 -17.44
N HIS A 367 -18.53 4.75 -17.25
CA HIS A 367 -17.86 3.79 -18.13
C HIS A 367 -18.55 2.40 -18.10
N LEU A 368 -18.86 1.88 -16.90
CA LEU A 368 -19.54 0.61 -16.71
C LEU A 368 -20.94 0.61 -17.34
N ARG A 369 -21.71 1.71 -17.24
CA ARG A 369 -22.99 1.84 -17.95
C ARG A 369 -22.83 1.72 -19.47
N GLY A 370 -21.75 2.26 -20.03
CA GLY A 370 -21.40 2.10 -21.43
C GLY A 370 -21.16 0.64 -21.82
N ILE A 371 -20.35 -0.08 -21.03
CA ILE A 371 -20.08 -1.51 -21.22
C ILE A 371 -21.38 -2.33 -21.14
N LEU A 372 -22.20 -2.08 -20.12
CA LEU A 372 -23.46 -2.78 -19.90
C LEU A 372 -24.41 -2.57 -21.09
N SER A 373 -24.54 -1.33 -21.56
CA SER A 373 -25.40 -0.99 -22.71
C SER A 373 -24.97 -1.74 -23.97
N GLN A 374 -23.66 -1.82 -24.24
CA GLN A 374 -23.12 -2.58 -25.38
C GLN A 374 -23.42 -4.08 -25.27
N LYS A 375 -23.26 -4.67 -24.07
CA LYS A 375 -23.55 -6.09 -23.84
C LYS A 375 -25.03 -6.41 -24.02
N LEU A 376 -25.91 -5.55 -23.49
CA LEU A 376 -27.35 -5.71 -23.64
C LEU A 376 -27.80 -5.56 -25.10
N GLN A 377 -27.19 -4.64 -25.86
CA GLN A 377 -27.47 -4.53 -27.29
C GLN A 377 -27.05 -5.81 -28.05
N LYS A 378 -25.83 -6.30 -27.82
CA LYS A 378 -25.33 -7.52 -28.46
C LYS A 378 -26.22 -8.75 -28.17
N ARG A 379 -26.78 -8.84 -26.96
CA ARG A 379 -27.74 -9.90 -26.59
C ARG A 379 -29.10 -9.81 -27.28
N ARG A 380 -29.50 -8.63 -27.76
CA ARG A 380 -30.76 -8.45 -28.52
C ARG A 380 -30.60 -8.79 -30.00
N GLU A 381 -29.37 -8.68 -30.51
CA GLU A 381 -29.03 -8.97 -31.91
C GLU A 381 -28.80 -10.47 -32.17
N ASN A 382 -28.47 -11.23 -31.12
CA ASN A 382 -28.38 -12.68 -31.11
C ASN A 382 -29.69 -13.30 -30.62
#